data_AF-A0ABC8KJU2-F1
#
_entry.id   AF-A0ABC8KJU2-F1
#
_cell.length_a   1.000
_cell.length_b   1.000
_cell.length_c   1.000
_cell.angle_alpha   90.00
_cell.angle_beta   90.00
_cell.angle_gamma   90.00
#
_symmetry.space_group_name_H-M   'P 1'
#
loop_
_entity.id
_entity.type
_entity.pdbx_description
1 polymer ?
#
loop_
_entity_poly.entity_id
_entity_poly.type
_entity_poly.pdbx_seq_one_letter_code
_entity_poly.pdbx_strand_id
1 'polypeptide(L)'
;MVDSLFPTIDTTDDVASPESRRKRRRISETSKEAAESSSEAQRINEESSKRWRTNRVQQIYASKLIEALRRVRQRSNDAGKITSVAREIRDTADRVLAASARGTSRWSRSILAARVRACLKKHKKAKSKGTRKPRKDTAAERRRVEKLPAVERKLKILGRLVPGCRKVDVPNLLDEASDYIAALEMQVRAMESLAELLAAAAPPSTTLTRP
;
A
#
# COMPACT_ATOMS: atom_id res chain seq x y z
N MET A 1 76.52 -40.14 -18.77
CA MET A 1 76.43 -39.09 -17.73
C MET A 1 75.70 -37.93 -18.35
N VAL A 2 74.71 -37.39 -17.60
CA VAL A 2 73.91 -36.16 -17.80
C VAL A 2 72.97 -36.13 -19.01
N ASP A 3 71.83 -35.45 -18.99
CA ASP A 3 70.69 -35.41 -18.07
C ASP A 3 69.55 -34.75 -18.88
N SER A 4 68.32 -35.11 -18.57
CA SER A 4 67.04 -34.70 -19.19
C SER A 4 66.72 -33.20 -19.05
N LEU A 5 65.91 -32.61 -19.96
CA LEU A 5 64.98 -31.50 -19.65
C LEU A 5 64.03 -31.17 -20.84
N PHE A 6 62.94 -31.93 -20.98
CA PHE A 6 61.68 -31.42 -21.52
C PHE A 6 60.56 -31.82 -20.55
N PRO A 7 59.76 -30.88 -20.02
CA PRO A 7 58.63 -31.23 -19.15
C PRO A 7 57.44 -31.68 -20.02
N THR A 8 57.08 -32.95 -19.90
CA THR A 8 55.74 -33.44 -20.26
C THR A 8 54.78 -32.99 -19.15
N ILE A 9 53.76 -32.22 -19.53
CA ILE A 9 52.64 -31.84 -18.68
C ILE A 9 51.71 -33.03 -18.51
N ASP A 10 51.78 -33.69 -17.36
CA ASP A 10 50.77 -34.65 -16.93
C ASP A 10 49.51 -33.90 -16.45
N THR A 11 48.41 -34.14 -17.14
CA THR A 11 47.05 -33.79 -16.70
C THR A 11 46.72 -34.64 -15.47
N THR A 12 46.82 -34.04 -14.29
CA THR A 12 46.32 -34.61 -13.04
C THR A 12 44.86 -34.17 -12.86
N ASP A 13 43.95 -35.09 -13.16
CA ASP A 13 42.61 -35.08 -12.60
C ASP A 13 42.72 -35.47 -11.12
N ASP A 14 42.53 -34.53 -10.18
CA ASP A 14 42.11 -34.92 -8.83
C ASP A 14 41.30 -33.85 -8.08
N VAL A 15 40.06 -34.28 -7.78
CA VAL A 15 39.24 -34.01 -6.59
C VAL A 15 38.97 -32.55 -6.20
N ALA A 16 37.91 -32.04 -6.83
CA ALA A 16 37.13 -30.93 -6.29
C ALA A 16 36.51 -31.31 -4.93
N SER A 17 36.98 -30.64 -3.88
CA SER A 17 36.49 -30.72 -2.50
C SER A 17 34.94 -30.67 -2.38
N PRO A 18 34.32 -31.58 -1.59
CA PRO A 18 32.86 -31.71 -1.47
C PRO A 18 32.15 -30.50 -0.85
N GLU A 19 32.88 -29.58 -0.23
CA GLU A 19 32.32 -28.34 0.32
C GLU A 19 31.86 -27.35 -0.75
N SER A 20 32.56 -27.29 -1.90
CA SER A 20 32.23 -26.37 -2.98
C SER A 20 30.95 -26.76 -3.72
N ARG A 21 30.70 -28.07 -3.89
CA ARG A 21 29.44 -28.57 -4.48
C ARG A 21 28.23 -28.27 -3.58
N ARG A 22 28.36 -28.43 -2.26
CA ARG A 22 27.28 -28.08 -1.31
C ARG A 22 26.98 -26.58 -1.33
N LYS A 23 28.01 -25.73 -1.42
CA LYS A 23 27.83 -24.28 -1.48
C LYS A 23 27.21 -23.81 -2.80
N ARG A 24 27.59 -24.40 -3.94
CA ARG A 24 26.97 -24.11 -5.25
C ARG A 24 25.52 -24.62 -5.34
N ARG A 25 25.22 -25.81 -4.80
CA ARG A 25 23.83 -26.33 -4.73
C ARG A 25 22.93 -25.42 -3.89
N ARG A 26 23.39 -24.98 -2.71
CA ARG A 26 22.65 -24.09 -1.82
C ARG A 26 22.37 -22.70 -2.44
N ILE A 27 23.27 -22.17 -3.28
CA ILE A 27 23.04 -20.92 -4.01
C ILE A 27 22.02 -21.10 -5.14
N SER A 28 22.07 -22.24 -5.85
CA SER A 28 21.09 -22.54 -6.90
C SER A 28 19.69 -22.82 -6.36
N GLU A 29 19.58 -23.46 -5.19
CA GLU A 29 18.30 -23.73 -4.52
C GLU A 29 17.69 -22.43 -4.00
N THR A 30 18.47 -21.57 -3.32
CA THR A 30 17.98 -20.24 -2.86
C THR A 30 17.61 -19.29 -4.01
N SER A 31 18.31 -19.37 -5.15
CA SER A 31 17.96 -18.57 -6.33
C SER A 31 16.68 -19.05 -7.02
N LYS A 32 16.43 -20.37 -7.04
CA LYS A 32 15.18 -20.95 -7.54
C LYS A 32 14.01 -20.63 -6.62
N GLU A 33 14.18 -20.77 -5.30
CA GLU A 33 13.17 -20.40 -4.29
C GLU A 33 12.84 -18.90 -4.33
N ALA A 34 13.84 -18.03 -4.58
CA ALA A 34 13.62 -16.59 -4.77
C ALA A 34 12.85 -16.28 -6.07
N ALA A 35 13.10 -17.02 -7.15
CA ALA A 35 12.38 -16.85 -8.42
C ALA A 35 10.93 -17.36 -8.34
N GLU A 36 10.70 -18.49 -7.68
CA GLU A 36 9.37 -19.06 -7.45
C GLU A 36 8.53 -18.17 -6.53
N SER A 37 9.11 -17.69 -5.42
CA SER A 37 8.43 -16.76 -4.51
C SER A 37 8.11 -15.41 -5.17
N SER A 38 9.00 -14.91 -6.05
CA SER A 38 8.72 -13.71 -6.85
C SER A 38 7.58 -13.93 -7.85
N SER A 39 7.50 -15.11 -8.47
CA SER A 39 6.45 -15.45 -9.43
C SER A 39 5.09 -15.59 -8.76
N GLU A 40 5.05 -16.22 -7.58
CA GLU A 40 3.81 -16.37 -6.81
C GLU A 40 3.30 -15.02 -6.27
N ALA A 41 4.21 -14.15 -5.79
CA ALA A 41 3.85 -12.79 -5.38
C ALA A 41 3.24 -11.97 -6.53
N GLN A 42 3.81 -12.08 -7.74
CA GLN A 42 3.26 -11.42 -8.94
C GLN A 42 1.87 -11.91 -9.29
N ARG A 43 1.62 -13.23 -9.23
CA ARG A 43 0.29 -13.81 -9.50
C ARG A 43 -0.76 -13.34 -8.49
N ILE A 44 -0.41 -13.32 -7.21
CA ILE A 44 -1.30 -12.83 -6.14
C ILE A 44 -1.66 -11.35 -6.35
N ASN A 45 -0.68 -10.53 -6.76
CA ASN A 45 -0.90 -9.10 -7.06
C ASN A 45 -1.79 -8.89 -8.29
N GLU A 46 -1.58 -9.66 -9.36
CA GLU A 46 -2.48 -9.62 -10.51
C GLU A 46 -3.91 -10.01 -10.12
N GLU A 47 -4.07 -11.03 -9.30
CA GLU A 47 -5.36 -11.50 -8.84
C GLU A 47 -6.06 -10.47 -7.94
N SER A 48 -5.33 -9.84 -7.01
CA SER A 48 -5.87 -8.78 -6.17
C SER A 48 -6.26 -7.55 -7.01
N SER A 49 -5.44 -7.19 -8.00
CA SER A 49 -5.76 -6.14 -8.96
C SER A 49 -6.98 -6.47 -9.82
N LYS A 50 -7.10 -7.72 -10.32
CA LYS A 50 -8.26 -8.21 -11.07
C LYS A 50 -9.54 -8.14 -10.21
N ARG A 51 -9.45 -8.49 -8.93
CA ARG A 51 -10.57 -8.41 -7.98
C ARG A 51 -11.17 -7.00 -7.90
N TRP A 52 -10.34 -5.95 -7.78
CA TRP A 52 -10.82 -4.56 -7.72
C TRP A 52 -11.51 -4.08 -9.01
N ARG A 53 -11.25 -4.72 -10.15
CA ARG A 53 -11.92 -4.38 -11.42
C ARG A 53 -13.31 -4.98 -11.58
N THR A 54 -13.70 -5.93 -10.73
CA THR A 54 -15.00 -6.60 -10.86
C THR A 54 -16.17 -5.70 -10.44
N ASN A 55 -17.27 -5.76 -11.20
CA ASN A 55 -18.50 -5.01 -10.90
C ASN A 55 -19.08 -5.40 -9.52
N ARG A 56 -18.97 -6.67 -9.14
CA ARG A 56 -19.44 -7.16 -7.82
C ARG A 56 -18.74 -6.44 -6.67
N VAL A 57 -17.43 -6.23 -6.75
CA VAL A 57 -16.68 -5.54 -5.69
C VAL A 57 -17.07 -4.06 -5.63
N GLN A 58 -17.26 -3.42 -6.79
CA GLN A 58 -17.79 -2.05 -6.88
C GLN A 58 -19.16 -1.91 -6.20
N GLN A 59 -20.10 -2.83 -6.45
CA GLN A 59 -21.43 -2.82 -5.81
C GLN A 59 -21.36 -3.05 -4.29
N ILE A 60 -20.52 -3.97 -3.83
CA ILE A 60 -20.31 -4.22 -2.40
C ILE A 60 -19.72 -2.98 -1.73
N TYR A 61 -18.77 -2.31 -2.38
CA TYR A 61 -18.19 -1.08 -1.88
C TYR A 61 -19.25 0.04 -1.79
N ALA A 62 -20.00 0.28 -2.87
CA ALA A 62 -21.01 1.33 -2.95
C ALA A 62 -22.12 1.16 -1.89
N SER A 63 -22.65 -0.06 -1.74
CA SER A 63 -23.68 -0.36 -0.73
C SER A 63 -23.18 -0.12 0.70
N LYS A 64 -21.97 -0.59 1.03
CA LYS A 64 -21.34 -0.36 2.34
C LYS A 64 -21.01 1.12 2.58
N LEU A 65 -20.62 1.85 1.54
CA LEU A 65 -20.32 3.27 1.64
C LEU A 65 -21.58 4.05 2.03
N ILE A 66 -22.70 3.85 1.33
CA ILE A 66 -23.97 4.52 1.64
C ILE A 66 -24.41 4.19 3.07
N GLU A 67 -24.34 2.92 3.46
CA GLU A 67 -24.72 2.48 4.79
C GLU A 67 -23.84 3.12 5.88
N ALA A 68 -22.53 3.22 5.65
CA ALA A 68 -21.62 3.89 6.57
C ALA A 68 -21.86 5.41 6.64
N LEU A 69 -22.12 6.06 5.51
CA LEU A 69 -22.44 7.49 5.46
C LEU A 69 -23.76 7.81 6.17
N ARG A 70 -24.79 6.95 6.08
CA ARG A 70 -26.03 7.10 6.85
C ARG A 70 -25.76 7.10 8.36
N ARG A 71 -24.90 6.19 8.85
CA ARG A 71 -24.49 6.14 10.27
C ARG A 71 -23.71 7.38 10.69
N VAL A 72 -22.83 7.89 9.84
CA VAL A 72 -22.07 9.13 10.12
C VAL A 72 -23.02 10.33 10.20
N ARG A 73 -23.96 10.45 9.25
CA ARG A 73 -24.97 11.52 9.26
C ARG A 73 -25.81 11.50 10.54
N GLN A 74 -26.29 10.33 10.95
CA GLN A 74 -27.05 10.17 12.20
C GLN A 74 -26.24 10.60 13.43
N ARG A 75 -24.93 10.32 13.44
CA ARG A 75 -24.02 10.74 14.53
C ARG A 75 -23.62 12.22 14.46
N SER A 76 -23.61 12.81 13.27
CA SER A 76 -23.16 14.19 13.02
C SER A 76 -24.27 15.24 13.23
N ASN A 77 -25.53 14.82 13.42
CA ASN A 77 -26.64 15.74 13.76
C ASN A 77 -26.39 16.58 15.04
N ASP A 78 -25.32 16.29 15.78
CA ASP A 78 -24.91 16.94 17.02
C ASP A 78 -23.76 17.98 16.86
N ALA A 79 -23.15 18.11 15.67
CA ALA A 79 -21.96 18.97 15.49
C ALA A 79 -21.91 19.68 14.12
N GLY A 80 -22.33 20.95 14.09
CA GLY A 80 -22.39 21.79 12.88
C GLY A 80 -21.04 22.34 12.39
N LYS A 81 -20.20 21.54 11.72
CA LYS A 81 -19.04 22.04 10.94
C LYS A 81 -18.91 21.40 9.56
N ILE A 82 -19.18 22.18 8.50
CA ILE A 82 -19.13 21.75 7.08
C ILE A 82 -17.75 21.18 6.68
N THR A 83 -16.65 21.73 7.21
CA THR A 83 -15.29 21.24 6.93
C THR A 83 -15.01 19.87 7.56
N SER A 84 -15.75 19.46 8.60
CA SER A 84 -15.68 18.10 9.14
C SER A 84 -16.41 17.12 8.24
N VAL A 85 -17.55 17.49 7.67
CA VAL A 85 -18.35 16.63 6.79
C VAL A 85 -17.54 16.10 5.61
N ALA A 86 -16.86 16.97 4.85
CA ALA A 86 -16.05 16.53 3.72
C ALA A 86 -14.88 15.61 4.14
N ARG A 87 -14.30 15.84 5.32
CA ARG A 87 -13.25 14.97 5.87
C ARG A 87 -13.83 13.64 6.35
N GLU A 88 -15.00 13.65 6.96
CA GLU A 88 -15.70 12.45 7.43
C GLU A 88 -16.13 11.56 6.28
N ILE A 89 -16.60 12.14 5.17
CA ILE A 89 -16.91 11.39 3.94
C ILE A 89 -15.66 10.70 3.42
N ARG A 90 -14.54 11.43 3.25
CA ARG A 90 -13.26 10.86 2.82
C ARG A 90 -12.77 9.76 3.76
N ASP A 91 -12.71 10.04 5.06
CA ASP A 91 -12.30 9.07 6.07
C ASP A 91 -13.20 7.81 6.06
N THR A 92 -14.49 7.97 5.79
CA THR A 92 -15.44 6.86 5.70
C THR A 92 -15.23 6.06 4.43
N ALA A 93 -15.04 6.72 3.29
CA ALA A 93 -14.72 6.09 2.03
C ALA A 93 -13.43 5.26 2.12
N ASP A 94 -12.36 5.84 2.68
CA ASP A 94 -11.08 5.15 2.89
C ASP A 94 -11.22 3.93 3.82
N ARG A 95 -12.06 4.04 4.86
CA ARG A 95 -12.31 2.92 5.79
C ARG A 95 -13.11 1.80 5.14
N VAL A 96 -14.13 2.13 4.38
CA VAL A 96 -14.93 1.14 3.64
C VAL A 96 -14.07 0.46 2.59
N LEU A 97 -13.21 1.22 1.90
CA LEU A 97 -12.23 0.69 0.97
C LEU A 97 -11.29 -0.30 1.67
N ALA A 98 -10.67 0.11 2.78
CA ALA A 98 -9.79 -0.75 3.56
C ALA A 98 -10.50 -1.99 4.12
N ALA A 99 -11.73 -1.86 4.62
CA ALA A 99 -12.52 -2.98 5.13
C ALA A 99 -12.90 -3.97 4.01
N SER A 100 -13.17 -3.48 2.80
CA SER A 100 -13.45 -4.32 1.63
C SER A 100 -12.22 -5.14 1.21
N ALA A 101 -11.01 -4.62 1.43
CA ALA A 101 -9.75 -5.35 1.25
C ALA A 101 -9.52 -6.45 2.32
N ARG A 102 -10.39 -6.58 3.34
CA ARG A 102 -10.32 -7.61 4.40
C ARG A 102 -9.02 -7.61 5.24
N GLY A 103 -8.23 -6.54 5.20
CA GLY A 103 -6.97 -6.48 5.96
C GLY A 103 -5.85 -7.38 5.42
N THR A 104 -5.98 -7.87 4.19
CA THR A 104 -4.96 -8.72 3.55
C THR A 104 -3.73 -7.90 3.15
N SER A 105 -3.94 -6.66 2.68
CA SER A 105 -2.87 -5.73 2.31
C SER A 105 -2.38 -4.88 3.49
N ARG A 106 -1.11 -4.46 3.44
CA ARG A 106 -0.51 -3.57 4.45
C ARG A 106 -1.20 -2.21 4.45
N TRP A 107 -1.56 -1.68 3.28
CA TRP A 107 -2.26 -0.40 3.19
C TRP A 107 -3.62 -0.46 3.90
N SER A 108 -4.40 -1.54 3.71
CA SER A 108 -5.69 -1.75 4.38
C SER A 108 -5.54 -1.80 5.90
N ARG A 109 -4.61 -2.63 6.40
CA ARG A 109 -4.31 -2.72 7.84
C ARG A 109 -3.90 -1.37 8.41
N SER A 110 -3.11 -0.60 7.66
CA SER A 110 -2.61 0.69 8.12
C SER A 110 -3.72 1.73 8.31
N ILE A 111 -4.72 1.74 7.40
CA ILE A 111 -5.90 2.62 7.45
C ILE A 111 -6.78 2.23 8.63
N LEU A 112 -7.12 0.94 8.77
CA LEU A 112 -7.94 0.45 9.88
C LEU A 112 -7.29 0.72 11.25
N ALA A 113 -5.97 0.49 11.36
CA ALA A 113 -5.23 0.73 12.59
C ALA A 113 -5.05 2.23 12.91
N ALA A 114 -5.20 3.14 11.94
CA ALA A 114 -5.03 4.57 12.18
C ALA A 114 -6.03 5.10 13.22
N ARG A 115 -7.28 4.63 13.19
CA ARG A 115 -8.31 5.00 14.17
C ARG A 115 -8.04 4.40 15.54
N VAL A 116 -7.67 3.13 15.62
CA VAL A 116 -7.33 2.47 16.89
C VAL A 116 -6.19 3.23 17.56
N ARG A 117 -5.13 3.56 16.81
CA ARG A 117 -4.04 4.41 17.31
C ARG A 117 -4.50 5.80 17.73
N ALA A 118 -5.43 6.42 17.01
CA ALA A 118 -5.98 7.73 17.37
C ALA A 118 -6.81 7.66 18.67
N CYS A 119 -7.65 6.64 18.86
CA CYS A 119 -8.42 6.42 20.08
C CYS A 119 -7.49 6.13 21.27
N LEU A 120 -6.53 5.22 21.13
CA LEU A 120 -5.54 4.93 22.17
C LEU A 120 -4.72 6.17 22.57
N LYS A 121 -4.37 7.03 21.60
CA LYS A 121 -3.72 8.32 21.87
C LYS A 121 -4.62 9.31 22.62
N LYS A 122 -5.93 9.29 22.40
CA LYS A 122 -6.89 10.11 23.17
C LYS A 122 -6.95 9.64 24.62
N HIS A 123 -7.03 8.32 24.86
CA HIS A 123 -7.00 7.75 26.21
C HIS A 123 -5.65 7.99 26.93
N LYS A 124 -4.51 7.91 26.23
CA LYS A 124 -3.20 8.25 26.83
C LYS A 124 -3.03 9.73 27.14
N LYS A 125 -3.58 10.64 26.32
CA LYS A 125 -3.50 12.10 26.57
C LYS A 125 -4.27 12.56 27.81
N ALA A 126 -5.29 11.81 28.23
CA ALA A 126 -5.96 12.05 29.52
C ALA A 126 -5.06 11.73 30.72
N LYS A 127 -3.95 10.99 30.52
CA LYS A 127 -3.04 10.53 31.59
C LYS A 127 -1.59 11.02 31.47
N SER A 128 -1.22 11.74 30.40
CA SER A 128 0.15 12.26 30.22
C SER A 128 0.17 13.77 29.92
N LYS A 129 0.36 14.58 30.95
CA LYS A 129 0.85 15.97 30.81
C LYS A 129 2.38 15.89 30.64
N GLY A 130 2.84 15.55 29.43
CA GLY A 130 4.27 15.34 29.20
C GLY A 130 4.63 15.09 27.75
N THR A 131 5.33 16.06 27.17
CA THR A 131 6.26 15.89 26.03
C THR A 131 5.64 15.33 24.74
N ARG A 132 4.90 16.19 24.03
CA ARG A 132 4.73 16.03 22.58
C ARG A 132 6.12 16.15 21.94
N LYS A 133 6.82 15.05 21.69
CA LYS A 133 8.00 15.07 20.82
C LYS A 133 7.56 15.70 19.49
N PRO A 134 8.14 16.83 19.06
CA PRO A 134 7.85 17.36 17.74
C PRO A 134 8.23 16.28 16.72
N ARG A 135 7.42 16.13 15.66
CA ARG A 135 7.83 15.38 14.48
C ARG A 135 9.16 16.01 14.05
N LYS A 136 10.26 15.27 14.19
CA LYS A 136 11.61 15.68 13.77
C LYS A 136 11.70 15.61 12.24
N ASP A 137 10.78 16.28 11.57
CA ASP A 137 10.78 16.49 10.14
C ASP A 137 10.89 18.00 10.00
N THR A 138 11.96 18.53 9.39
CA THR A 138 11.82 19.82 8.68
C THR A 138 12.95 20.16 7.74
N ALA A 139 14.23 19.93 8.05
CA ALA A 139 15.31 20.32 7.12
C ALA A 139 16.33 19.21 6.82
N ALA A 140 16.82 18.54 7.86
CA ALA A 140 17.88 17.52 7.72
C ALA A 140 17.43 16.30 6.89
N GLU A 141 16.19 15.82 7.09
CA GLU A 141 15.66 14.71 6.29
C GLU A 141 15.45 15.10 4.82
N ARG A 142 15.05 16.35 4.55
CA ARG A 142 14.91 16.86 3.17
C ARG A 142 16.26 16.88 2.45
N ARG A 143 17.29 17.45 3.10
CA ARG A 143 18.68 17.46 2.60
C ARG A 143 19.27 16.06 2.40
N ARG A 144 18.90 15.09 3.24
CA ARG A 144 19.31 13.69 3.08
C ARG A 144 18.62 13.03 1.89
N VAL A 145 17.35 13.34 1.64
CA VAL A 145 16.60 12.82 0.49
C VAL A 145 17.13 13.41 -0.82
N GLU A 146 17.50 14.69 -0.86
CA GLU A 146 18.05 15.36 -2.05
C GLU A 146 19.37 14.72 -2.55
N LYS A 147 20.18 14.17 -1.63
CA LYS A 147 21.45 13.51 -1.95
C LYS A 147 21.32 12.08 -2.46
N LEU A 148 20.11 11.53 -2.52
CA LEU A 148 19.88 10.17 -2.99
C LEU A 148 19.75 10.10 -4.51
N PRO A 149 20.12 8.96 -5.12
CA PRO A 149 19.79 8.65 -6.50
C PRO A 149 18.32 8.95 -6.82
N ALA A 150 18.04 9.38 -8.04
CA ALA A 150 16.69 9.77 -8.45
C ALA A 150 15.64 8.67 -8.21
N VAL A 151 16.03 7.41 -8.41
CA VAL A 151 15.17 6.23 -8.18
C VAL A 151 14.81 6.10 -6.69
N GLU A 152 15.79 6.18 -5.79
CA GLU A 152 15.54 6.10 -4.34
C GLU A 152 14.68 7.25 -3.82
N ARG A 153 14.83 8.45 -4.38
CA ARG A 153 13.95 9.59 -4.08
C ARG A 153 12.49 9.27 -4.43
N LYS A 154 12.25 8.74 -5.63
CA LYS A 154 10.91 8.33 -6.08
C LYS A 154 10.33 7.22 -5.19
N LEU A 155 11.14 6.22 -4.82
CA LEU A 155 10.72 5.15 -3.90
C LEU A 155 10.34 5.70 -2.52
N LYS A 156 11.10 6.65 -1.97
CA LYS A 156 10.74 7.32 -0.70
C LYS A 156 9.44 8.11 -0.80
N ILE A 157 9.18 8.76 -1.93
CA ILE A 157 7.91 9.46 -2.17
C ILE A 157 6.77 8.46 -2.24
N LEU A 158 6.92 7.39 -3.01
CA LEU A 158 5.91 6.34 -3.15
C LEU A 158 5.56 5.71 -1.79
N GLY A 159 6.56 5.37 -0.97
CA GLY A 159 6.33 4.84 0.38
C GLY A 159 5.64 5.82 1.33
N ARG A 160 5.64 7.13 1.04
CA ARG A 160 4.88 8.13 1.81
C ARG A 160 3.44 8.28 1.33
N LEU A 161 3.17 8.00 0.05
CA LEU A 161 1.85 8.04 -0.56
C LEU A 161 1.02 6.81 -0.22
N VAL A 162 1.62 5.61 -0.34
CA VAL A 162 0.93 4.36 -0.04
C VAL A 162 0.81 4.18 1.48
N PRO A 163 -0.41 4.02 2.03
CA PRO A 163 -0.61 3.83 3.46
C PRO A 163 0.23 2.66 4.00
N GLY A 164 0.94 2.86 5.12
CA GLY A 164 1.71 1.80 5.77
C GLY A 164 3.04 1.41 5.11
N CYS A 165 3.45 2.06 4.02
CA CYS A 165 4.59 1.61 3.20
C CYS A 165 5.87 2.46 3.30
N ARG A 166 6.04 3.26 4.37
CA ARG A 166 7.17 4.20 4.53
C ARG A 166 8.56 3.56 4.71
N LYS A 167 8.61 2.29 5.12
CA LYS A 167 9.83 1.55 5.48
C LYS A 167 9.65 0.09 5.07
N VAL A 168 9.39 -0.12 3.79
CA VAL A 168 9.10 -1.42 3.20
C VAL A 168 10.09 -1.64 2.06
N ASP A 169 10.48 -2.89 1.83
CA ASP A 169 11.38 -3.26 0.73
C ASP A 169 10.75 -2.94 -0.62
N VAL A 170 11.59 -2.66 -1.62
CA VAL A 170 11.15 -2.16 -2.92
C VAL A 170 10.11 -3.07 -3.60
N PRO A 171 10.27 -4.40 -3.68
CA PRO A 171 9.28 -5.26 -4.33
C PRO A 171 7.91 -5.18 -3.65
N ASN A 172 7.89 -5.35 -2.32
CA ASN A 172 6.69 -5.24 -1.50
C ASN A 172 6.02 -3.86 -1.61
N LEU A 173 6.79 -2.78 -1.73
CA LEU A 173 6.27 -1.43 -1.93
C LEU A 173 5.54 -1.31 -3.27
N LEU A 174 6.11 -1.87 -4.34
CA LEU A 174 5.51 -1.82 -5.67
C LEU A 174 4.25 -2.68 -5.76
N ASP A 175 4.24 -3.84 -5.11
CA ASP A 175 3.05 -4.71 -5.03
C ASP A 175 1.90 -4.01 -4.29
N GLU A 176 2.18 -3.47 -3.10
CA GLU A 176 1.18 -2.72 -2.32
C GLU A 176 0.72 -1.44 -3.03
N ALA A 177 1.60 -0.77 -3.78
CA ALA A 177 1.25 0.39 -4.58
C ALA A 177 0.29 0.03 -5.72
N SER A 178 0.58 -1.06 -6.43
CA SER A 178 -0.23 -1.53 -7.56
C SER A 178 -1.64 -1.91 -7.10
N ASP A 179 -1.74 -2.69 -6.01
CA ASP A 179 -3.03 -3.05 -5.41
C ASP A 179 -3.80 -1.82 -4.90
N TYR A 180 -3.11 -0.86 -4.28
CA TYR A 180 -3.75 0.36 -3.80
C TYR A 180 -4.26 1.25 -4.94
N ILE A 181 -3.54 1.33 -6.07
CA ILE A 181 -4.03 2.03 -7.28
C ILE A 181 -5.32 1.38 -7.78
N ALA A 182 -5.33 0.06 -7.97
CA ALA A 182 -6.52 -0.65 -8.44
C ALA A 182 -7.73 -0.46 -7.50
N ALA A 183 -7.49 -0.45 -6.18
CA ALA A 183 -8.50 -0.15 -5.18
C ALA A 183 -9.05 1.27 -5.29
N LEU A 184 -8.18 2.27 -5.48
CA LEU A 184 -8.57 3.67 -5.65
C LEU A 184 -9.37 3.88 -6.94
N GLU A 185 -8.96 3.26 -8.05
CA GLU A 185 -9.70 3.31 -9.32
C GLU A 185 -11.12 2.74 -9.16
N MET A 186 -11.28 1.62 -8.45
CA MET A 186 -12.60 1.07 -8.14
C MET A 186 -13.43 2.04 -7.30
N GLN A 187 -12.83 2.71 -6.32
CA GLN A 187 -13.51 3.68 -5.49
C GLN A 187 -14.01 4.87 -6.31
N VAL A 188 -13.19 5.39 -7.22
CA VAL A 188 -13.57 6.49 -8.11
C VAL A 188 -14.76 6.07 -8.99
N ARG A 189 -14.66 4.94 -9.70
CA ARG A 189 -15.76 4.41 -10.53
C ARG A 189 -17.06 4.22 -9.73
N ALA A 190 -16.96 3.70 -8.52
CA ALA A 190 -18.12 3.52 -7.65
C ALA A 190 -18.76 4.86 -7.29
N MET A 191 -17.96 5.84 -6.85
CA MET A 191 -18.46 7.14 -6.43
C MET A 191 -19.02 7.96 -7.59
N GLU A 192 -18.45 7.84 -8.79
CA GLU A 192 -19.00 8.42 -10.03
C GLU A 192 -20.38 7.85 -10.34
N SER A 193 -20.53 6.52 -10.34
CA SER A 193 -21.83 5.88 -10.58
C SER A 193 -22.90 6.30 -9.55
N LEU A 194 -22.51 6.51 -8.29
CA LEU A 194 -23.42 7.03 -7.27
C LEU A 194 -23.80 8.49 -7.52
N ALA A 195 -22.85 9.33 -7.94
CA ALA A 195 -23.11 10.72 -8.27
C ALA A 195 -24.07 10.86 -9.46
N GLU A 196 -23.89 10.04 -10.50
CA GLU A 196 -24.79 9.99 -11.65
C GLU A 196 -26.22 9.60 -11.26
N LEU A 197 -26.38 8.55 -10.45
CA LEU A 197 -27.70 8.13 -9.95
C LEU A 197 -28.38 9.20 -9.11
N LEU A 198 -27.62 9.91 -8.26
CA LEU A 198 -28.14 11.00 -7.45
C LEU A 198 -28.48 12.25 -8.28
N ALA A 199 -27.70 12.54 -9.33
CA ALA A 199 -27.99 13.63 -10.25
C ALA A 199 -29.25 13.35 -11.08
N ALA A 200 -29.44 12.12 -11.54
CA ALA A 200 -30.65 11.70 -12.26
C ALA A 200 -31.91 11.70 -11.37
N ALA A 201 -31.76 11.44 -10.07
CA ALA A 201 -32.85 11.46 -9.10
C ALA A 201 -33.18 12.87 -8.56
N ALA A 202 -32.35 13.87 -8.86
CA ALA A 202 -32.61 15.25 -8.42
C ALA A 202 -33.76 15.85 -9.26
N PRO A 203 -34.78 16.47 -8.64
CA PRO A 203 -35.83 17.14 -9.40
C PRO A 203 -35.24 18.28 -10.24
N PRO A 204 -35.80 18.60 -11.41
CA PRO A 204 -35.38 19.76 -12.19
C PRO A 204 -35.52 20.98 -11.28
N SER A 205 -34.41 21.64 -10.98
CA SER A 205 -34.42 22.91 -10.26
C SER A 205 -35.19 23.87 -11.15
N THR A 206 -36.44 24.16 -10.79
CA THR A 206 -37.27 25.14 -11.48
C THR A 206 -36.53 26.46 -11.42
N THR A 207 -35.95 26.84 -12.55
CA THR A 207 -35.44 28.19 -12.79
C THR A 207 -36.63 29.12 -12.67
N LEU A 208 -36.75 29.74 -11.49
CA LEU A 208 -37.65 30.86 -11.24
C LEU A 208 -37.21 32.01 -12.16
N THR A 209 -37.84 32.08 -13.32
CA THR A 209 -37.96 33.27 -14.15
C THR A 209 -38.51 34.38 -13.28
N ARG A 210 -37.70 35.40 -13.01
CA ARG A 210 -38.10 36.62 -12.32
C ARG A 210 -38.43 37.69 -13.38
N PRO A 211 -39.55 38.42 -13.24
CA PRO A 211 -39.95 39.48 -14.16
C PRO A 211 -39.00 40.68 -14.14
#